data_AF-A0A9P0KS15-F1
#
_entry.id   AF-A0A9P0KS15-F1
#
_cell.length_a   1.000
_cell.length_b   1.000
_cell.length_c   1.000
_cell.angle_alpha   90.00
_cell.angle_beta   90.00
_cell.angle_gamma   90.00
#
_symmetry.space_group_name_H-M   'P 1'
#
loop_
_entity.id
_entity.type
_entity.pdbx_description
1 polymer ?
#
loop_
_entity_poly.entity_id
_entity_poly.type
_entity_poly.pdbx_seq_one_letter_code
_entity_poly.pdbx_strand_id
1 'polypeptide(L)'
;MHYDSPDMSASLTPEKRVKMQKLVNAFAKRKSCKIREFAKFLGNIVASCPAIKYSWAYTKNFERAKYLSLRKAANNYEAKMEIDASLLPDFQ
;
A
#
# COMPACT_ATOMS: atom_id res chain seq x y z
N MET A 1 23.72 11.53 31.16
CA MET A 1 22.47 11.05 30.54
C MET A 1 22.72 10.96 29.04
N HIS A 2 23.13 9.79 28.54
CA HIS A 2 23.34 9.56 27.11
C HIS A 2 22.09 8.89 26.54
N TYR A 3 21.37 9.62 25.69
CA TYR A 3 20.41 9.05 24.77
C TYR A 3 21.15 8.78 23.45
N ASP A 4 21.94 7.72 23.42
CA ASP A 4 22.42 7.16 22.17
C ASP A 4 21.26 6.36 21.56
N SER A 5 20.56 6.97 20.60
CA SER A 5 19.73 6.24 19.64
C SER A 5 20.27 6.46 18.23
N PRO A 6 21.44 5.91 17.87
CA PRO A 6 22.04 6.10 16.56
C PRO A 6 21.53 5.06 15.56
N ASP A 7 20.23 4.74 15.53
CA ASP A 7 19.66 3.89 14.47
C ASP A 7 18.12 4.00 14.42
N MET A 8 17.60 5.21 14.24
CA MET A 8 16.34 5.38 13.49
C MET A 8 16.63 5.48 11.99
N SER A 9 17.55 4.65 11.50
CA SER A 9 17.47 4.25 10.11
C SER A 9 16.15 3.49 10.01
N ALA A 10 15.14 4.11 9.41
CA ALA A 10 13.85 3.51 9.08
C ALA A 10 14.02 2.44 7.98
N SER A 11 15.02 1.60 8.18
CA SER A 11 15.35 0.38 7.50
C SER A 11 14.14 -0.50 7.65
N LEU A 12 13.43 -0.69 6.54
CA LEU A 12 12.39 -1.69 6.38
C LEU A 12 12.99 -3.04 6.84
N THR A 13 12.75 -3.39 8.10
CA THR A 13 13.32 -4.61 8.69
C THR A 13 12.92 -5.80 7.82
N PRO A 14 13.76 -6.84 7.71
CA PRO A 14 13.46 -8.00 6.88
C PRO A 14 12.05 -8.58 7.14
N GLU A 15 11.61 -8.53 8.39
CA GLU A 15 10.25 -8.90 8.82
C GLU A 15 9.15 -8.04 8.18
N LYS A 16 9.34 -6.72 8.14
CA LYS A 16 8.41 -5.79 7.48
C LYS A 16 8.37 -6.04 5.98
N ARG A 17 9.50 -6.37 5.33
CA ARG A 17 9.53 -6.77 3.90
C ARG A 17 8.68 -8.00 3.64
N VAL A 18 8.90 -9.06 4.42
CA VAL A 18 8.14 -10.32 4.26
C VAL A 18 6.64 -10.09 4.50
N LYS A 19 6.28 -9.28 5.50
CA LYS A 19 4.89 -8.94 5.79
C LYS A 19 4.25 -8.13 4.65
N MET A 20 4.97 -7.17 4.08
CA MET A 20 4.51 -6.40 2.92
C MET A 20 4.38 -7.29 1.68
N GLN A 21 5.36 -8.15 1.37
CA GLN A 21 5.27 -9.09 0.25
C GLN A 21 4.06 -10.02 0.38
N LYS A 22 3.78 -10.52 1.59
CA LYS A 22 2.59 -11.32 1.86
C LYS A 22 1.30 -10.53 1.63
N LEU A 23 1.24 -9.26 2.05
CA LEU A 23 0.10 -8.38 1.83
C LEU A 23 -0.10 -8.08 0.34
N VAL A 24 0.96 -7.70 -0.38
CA VAL A 24 0.99 -7.48 -1.84
C VAL A 24 0.46 -8.73 -2.56
N ASN A 25 1.00 -9.91 -2.26
CA ASN A 25 0.55 -11.17 -2.85
C ASN A 25 -0.90 -11.53 -2.50
N ALA A 26 -1.36 -11.18 -1.29
CA ALA A 26 -2.74 -11.41 -0.89
C ALA A 26 -3.72 -10.50 -1.64
N PHE A 27 -3.36 -9.23 -1.85
CA PHE A 27 -4.16 -8.29 -2.62
C PHE A 27 -4.11 -8.56 -4.13
N ALA A 28 -2.96 -8.98 -4.68
CA ALA A 28 -2.84 -9.38 -6.08
C ALA A 28 -3.75 -10.56 -6.47
N LYS A 29 -4.06 -11.44 -5.51
CA LYS A 29 -4.98 -12.58 -5.71
C LYS A 29 -6.45 -12.24 -5.47
N ARG A 30 -6.75 -11.07 -4.89
CA ARG A 30 -8.13 -10.64 -4.63
C ARG A 30 -8.70 -9.96 -5.87
N LYS A 31 -9.92 -10.30 -6.24
CA LYS A 31 -10.66 -9.59 -7.31
C LYS A 31 -11.29 -8.28 -6.82
N SER A 32 -11.59 -8.18 -5.52
CA SER A 32 -12.18 -7.00 -4.90
C SER A 32 -11.84 -6.90 -3.41
N CYS A 33 -11.92 -5.70 -2.85
CA CYS A 33 -11.74 -5.43 -1.42
C CYS A 33 -12.54 -4.18 -1.02
N LYS A 34 -12.73 -3.95 0.29
CA LYS A 34 -13.27 -2.66 0.73
C LYS A 34 -12.26 -1.56 0.47
N ILE A 35 -12.71 -0.39 0.06
CA ILE A 35 -11.85 0.78 -0.17
C ILE A 35 -11.04 1.12 1.11
N ARG A 36 -11.65 0.97 2.29
CA ARG A 36 -10.98 1.12 3.59
C ARG A 36 -9.81 0.14 3.78
N GLU A 37 -9.97 -1.11 3.40
CA GLU A 37 -8.90 -2.12 3.49
C GLU A 37 -7.77 -1.77 2.54
N PHE A 38 -8.10 -1.36 1.32
CA PHE A 38 -7.13 -0.94 0.33
C PHE A 38 -6.35 0.32 0.76
N ALA A 39 -7.04 1.31 1.35
CA ALA A 39 -6.40 2.51 1.89
C ALA A 39 -5.45 2.19 3.05
N LYS A 40 -5.82 1.27 3.94
CA LYS A 40 -4.93 0.78 5.00
C LYS A 40 -3.70 0.06 4.44
N PHE A 41 -3.88 -0.76 3.40
CA PHE A 41 -2.78 -1.43 2.71
C PHE A 41 -1.80 -0.40 2.11
N LEU A 42 -2.33 0.59 1.38
CA LEU A 42 -1.52 1.63 0.77
C LEU A 42 -0.79 2.49 1.81
N GLY A 43 -1.46 2.88 2.89
CA GLY A 43 -0.83 3.58 4.01
C GLY A 43 0.30 2.77 4.66
N ASN A 44 0.16 1.46 4.77
CA ASN A 44 1.22 0.58 5.26
C ASN A 44 2.42 0.52 4.29
N ILE A 45 2.19 0.47 2.98
CA ILE A 45 3.29 0.51 1.98
C ILE A 45 4.06 1.81 2.08
N VAL A 46 3.34 2.94 2.08
CA VAL A 46 3.94 4.29 2.13
C VAL A 46 4.70 4.49 3.44
N ALA A 47 4.11 4.09 4.58
CA ALA A 47 4.77 4.22 5.89
C ALA A 47 5.97 3.28 6.07
N SER A 48 6.02 2.16 5.34
CA SER A 48 7.11 1.19 5.44
C SER A 48 8.32 1.55 4.57
N CYS A 49 8.23 2.54 3.67
CA CYS A 49 9.31 2.92 2.77
C CYS A 49 9.68 4.41 2.88
N PRO A 50 10.77 4.76 3.58
CA PRO A 50 11.34 6.10 3.52
C PRO A 50 12.19 6.36 2.26
N ALA A 51 12.60 5.32 1.52
CA ALA A 51 13.76 5.42 0.62
C ALA A 51 13.66 4.70 -0.73
N ILE A 52 12.46 4.33 -1.21
CA ILE A 52 12.35 3.75 -2.55
C ILE A 52 11.92 4.85 -3.52
N LYS A 53 12.86 5.36 -4.32
CA LYS A 53 12.63 6.26 -5.48
C LYS A 53 11.54 5.74 -6.44
N TYR A 54 11.19 4.46 -6.34
CA TYR A 54 10.12 3.80 -7.09
C TYR A 54 8.76 3.71 -6.35
N SER A 55 8.69 4.00 -5.04
CA SER A 55 7.45 3.95 -4.24
C SER A 55 6.35 4.80 -4.87
N TRP A 56 6.69 5.96 -5.44
CA TRP A 56 5.72 6.82 -6.10
C TRP A 56 5.24 6.29 -7.45
N ALA A 57 6.07 5.57 -8.20
CA ALA A 57 5.67 4.94 -9.46
C ALA A 57 4.70 3.77 -9.19
N TYR A 58 5.04 2.92 -8.22
CA TYR A 58 4.27 1.73 -7.85
C TYR A 58 3.02 2.02 -6.99
N THR A 59 2.87 3.23 -6.44
CA THR A 59 1.65 3.61 -5.68
C THR A 59 0.71 4.52 -6.46
N LYS A 60 1.12 5.02 -7.63
CA LYS A 60 0.32 5.97 -8.41
C LYS A 60 -0.95 5.34 -8.96
N ASN A 61 -0.90 4.10 -9.48
CA ASN A 61 -2.12 3.45 -9.97
C ASN A 61 -2.99 2.97 -8.81
N PHE A 62 -2.40 2.56 -7.68
CA PHE A 62 -3.15 2.29 -6.45
C PHE A 62 -3.89 3.53 -5.92
N GLU A 63 -3.23 4.67 -5.80
CA GLU A 63 -3.85 5.95 -5.40
C GLU A 63 -4.96 6.35 -6.36
N ARG A 64 -4.73 6.23 -7.67
CA ARG A 64 -5.73 6.50 -8.71
C ARG A 64 -6.94 5.56 -8.60
N ALA A 65 -6.73 4.26 -8.42
CA ALA A 65 -7.80 3.29 -8.28
C ALA A 65 -8.65 3.57 -7.04
N LYS A 66 -8.01 3.81 -5.89
CA LYS A 66 -8.69 4.24 -4.65
C LYS A 66 -9.53 5.50 -4.89
N TYR A 67 -8.97 6.53 -5.51
CA TYR A 67 -9.66 7.78 -5.79
C TYR A 67 -10.87 7.59 -6.70
N LEU A 68 -10.73 6.84 -7.80
CA LEU A 68 -11.83 6.57 -8.73
C LEU A 68 -12.95 5.76 -8.06
N SER A 69 -12.60 4.77 -7.23
CA SER A 69 -13.57 3.99 -6.48
C SER A 69 -14.30 4.83 -5.44
N LEU A 70 -13.61 5.70 -4.71
CA LEU A 70 -14.24 6.65 -3.78
C LEU A 70 -15.18 7.61 -4.50
N ARG A 71 -14.77 8.13 -5.66
CA ARG A 71 -15.61 9.03 -6.46
C ARG A 71 -16.89 8.36 -6.92
N LYS A 72 -16.80 7.09 -7.37
CA LYS A 72 -17.98 6.27 -7.74
C LYS A 72 -18.85 5.93 -6.53
N ALA A 73 -18.25 5.74 -5.37
CA ALA A 73 -18.94 5.35 -4.15
C ALA A 73 -19.39 6.55 -3.27
N ALA A 74 -19.38 7.78 -3.81
CA ALA A 74 -19.71 8.99 -3.05
C ALA A 74 -18.94 9.12 -1.72
N ASN A 75 -17.63 8.85 -1.75
CA ASN A 75 -16.71 8.82 -0.60
C ASN A 75 -17.02 7.74 0.46
N ASN A 76 -17.82 6.73 0.12
CA ASN A 76 -18.09 5.61 1.01
C ASN A 76 -16.91 4.62 1.06
N TYR A 77 -16.11 4.70 2.12
CA TYR A 77 -14.98 3.79 2.35
C TYR A 77 -15.38 2.33 2.65
N GLU A 78 -16.65 2.08 3.01
CA GLU A 78 -17.18 0.72 3.20
C GLU A 78 -17.60 0.06 1.87
N ALA A 79 -17.66 0.83 0.78
CA ALA A 79 -17.92 0.28 -0.54
C ALA A 79 -16.76 -0.60 -1.01
N LYS A 80 -17.09 -1.56 -1.88
CA LYS A 80 -16.09 -2.44 -2.52
C LYS A 80 -15.49 -1.74 -3.73
N MET A 81 -14.20 -1.95 -3.92
CA MET A 81 -13.48 -1.65 -5.16
C MET A 81 -12.97 -2.93 -5.80
N GLU A 82 -12.88 -2.92 -7.12
CA GLU A 82 -12.27 -4.00 -7.89
C GLU A 82 -10.76 -3.75 -7.98
N ILE A 83 -10.00 -4.85 -7.90
CA ILE A 83 -8.56 -4.82 -8.11
C ILE A 83 -8.35 -5.21 -9.56
N ASP A 84 -8.27 -4.19 -10.42
CA ASP A 84 -8.14 -4.37 -11.86
C ASP A 84 -6.74 -4.87 -12.24
N ALA A 85 -6.64 -5.58 -13.37
CA ALA A 85 -5.36 -6.03 -13.93
C ALA A 85 -4.40 -4.87 -14.22
N SER A 86 -4.90 -3.64 -14.42
CA SER A 86 -4.08 -2.42 -14.54
C SER A 86 -3.23 -2.13 -13.31
N LEU A 87 -3.53 -2.76 -12.17
CA LEU A 87 -2.77 -2.65 -10.93
C LEU A 87 -1.68 -3.72 -10.81
N LEU A 88 -1.66 -4.75 -11.67
CA LEU A 88 -0.63 -5.81 -11.67
C LEU A 88 0.81 -5.30 -11.79
N PRO A 89 1.12 -4.28 -12.62
CA PRO A 89 2.47 -3.71 -12.67
C PRO A 89 2.91 -3.11 -11.33
N ASP A 90 1.95 -2.68 -10.50
CA ASP A 90 2.20 -2.10 -9.17
C ASP A 90 2.42 -3.18 -8.09
N PHE A 91 2.16 -4.46 -8.40
CA PHE A 91 2.38 -5.61 -7.51
C PHE A 91 3.71 -6.35 -7.76
N GLN A 92 4.50 -5.99 -8.78
CA GLN A 92 5.76 -6.67 -9.18
C GLN A 92 7.02 -5.97 -8.68
#